data_AF-A0A4P6TR90-F1
#
_entry.id   AF-A0A4P6TR90-F1
#
_cell.length_a   1.000
_cell.length_b   1.000
_cell.length_c   1.000
_cell.angle_alpha   90.00
_cell.angle_beta   90.00
_cell.angle_gamma   90.00
#
_symmetry.space_group_name_H-M   'P 1'
#
loop_
_entity.id
_entity.type
_entity.pdbx_description
1 polymer ?
#
loop_
_entity_poly.entity_id
_entity_poly.type
_entity_poly.pdbx_seq_one_letter_code
_entity_poly.pdbx_strand_id
1 'polypeptide(L)'
;MSIQAIDSYLSGVRPGFQSSKTDIGSAPTIIDFYNCKTSDHGLVDESTKVQLINYNYTTPNEYWEEKTFTACFDGGQSHGEWAGRKGDDLFFQIKAVNGTTNSGSGPTLSATRVHMW
;
A
#
# COMPACT_ATOMS: atom_id res chain seq x y z
N MET A 1 -9.50 -5.37 23.09
CA MET A 1 -8.28 -5.06 22.32
C MET A 1 -8.78 -4.74 20.91
N SER A 2 -8.78 -3.47 20.52
CA SER A 2 -9.44 -3.02 19.29
C SER A 2 -8.52 -3.24 18.11
N ILE A 3 -8.93 -4.06 17.14
CA ILE A 3 -8.34 -4.06 15.80
C ILE A 3 -8.78 -2.75 15.16
N GLN A 4 -7.86 -1.80 14.98
CA GLN A 4 -8.12 -0.63 14.14
C GLN A 4 -7.71 -0.98 12.72
N ALA A 5 -8.52 -1.82 12.08
CA ALA A 5 -8.38 -2.02 10.65
C ALA A 5 -8.71 -0.68 9.97
N ILE A 6 -7.80 -0.18 9.12
CA ILE A 6 -8.06 1.06 8.38
C ILE A 6 -8.79 0.69 7.10
N ASP A 7 -9.98 1.26 6.91
CA ASP A 7 -10.64 1.36 5.62
C ASP A 7 -10.48 2.79 5.10
N SER A 8 -9.83 2.94 3.94
CA SER A 8 -9.59 4.24 3.32
C SER A 8 -9.65 4.16 1.80
N TYR A 9 -9.52 5.29 1.11
CA TYR A 9 -9.40 5.35 -0.34
C TYR A 9 -8.14 6.13 -0.72
N LEU A 10 -7.63 5.90 -1.93
CA LEU A 10 -6.51 6.67 -2.50
C LEU A 10 -6.99 7.40 -3.74
N SER A 11 -6.58 8.65 -3.89
CA SER A 11 -6.91 9.46 -5.07
C SER A 11 -5.66 10.16 -5.59
N GLY A 12 -5.27 9.82 -6.81
CA GLY A 12 -4.18 10.48 -7.53
C GLY A 12 -2.81 10.43 -6.82
N VAL A 13 -2.54 9.40 -6.03
CA VAL A 13 -1.29 9.29 -5.26
C VAL A 13 -0.11 8.90 -6.15
N ARG A 14 1.09 9.27 -5.75
CA ARG A 14 2.34 9.05 -6.51
C ARG A 14 3.32 8.20 -5.72
N PRO A 15 4.38 7.67 -6.37
CA PRO A 15 5.53 7.15 -5.66
C PRO A 15 6.01 8.14 -4.59
N GLY A 16 6.29 7.65 -3.38
CA GLY A 16 6.59 8.48 -2.21
C GLY A 16 5.41 8.75 -1.28
N PHE A 17 4.16 8.54 -1.72
CA PHE A 17 2.99 8.63 -0.85
C PHE A 17 3.11 7.64 0.32
N GLN A 18 2.80 8.10 1.53
CA GLN A 18 2.76 7.30 2.75
C GLN A 18 1.36 7.34 3.36
N SER A 19 0.87 6.19 3.80
CA SER A 19 -0.38 6.11 4.56
C SER A 19 -0.22 6.70 5.96
N SER A 20 -1.36 6.91 6.63
CA SER A 20 -1.36 7.07 8.08
C SER A 20 -0.81 5.80 8.76
N LYS A 21 -0.28 5.97 9.97
CA LYS A 21 0.13 4.87 10.84
C LYS A 21 -1.09 4.13 11.39
N THR A 22 -0.96 2.81 11.51
CA THR A 22 -2.01 1.89 11.93
C THR A 22 -1.43 0.94 12.97
N ASP A 23 -2.19 0.72 14.04
CA ASP A 23 -1.91 -0.36 14.99
C ASP A 23 -2.78 -1.58 14.66
N ILE A 24 -2.12 -2.66 14.24
CA ILE A 24 -2.76 -3.94 13.93
C ILE A 24 -2.67 -4.95 15.10
N GLY A 25 -1.97 -4.59 16.17
CA GLY A 25 -1.72 -5.43 17.33
C GLY A 25 -1.21 -6.83 16.97
N SER A 26 -2.00 -7.85 17.32
CA SER A 26 -1.61 -9.26 17.10
C SER A 26 -2.09 -9.86 15.78
N ALA A 27 -2.83 -9.10 14.96
CA ALA A 27 -3.40 -9.58 13.71
C ALA A 27 -2.32 -9.85 12.64
N PRO A 28 -2.60 -10.69 11.63
CA PRO A 28 -1.69 -10.91 10.51
C PRO A 28 -1.57 -9.63 9.68
N THR A 29 -0.35 -9.23 9.35
CA THR A 29 -0.16 -7.99 8.62
C THR A 29 -0.55 -8.11 7.15
N ILE A 30 -1.72 -7.56 6.81
CA ILE A 30 -2.33 -7.65 5.48
C ILE A 30 -2.67 -6.26 4.96
N ILE A 31 -2.50 -6.06 3.65
CA ILE A 31 -3.06 -4.92 2.93
C ILE A 31 -3.81 -5.43 1.70
N ASP A 32 -5.05 -4.99 1.57
CA ASP A 32 -5.89 -5.23 0.40
C ASP A 32 -6.21 -3.94 -0.33
N PHE A 33 -5.98 -3.92 -1.64
CA PHE A 33 -6.37 -2.84 -2.53
C PHE A 33 -7.54 -3.29 -3.40
N TYR A 34 -8.54 -2.43 -3.56
CA TYR A 34 -9.75 -2.72 -4.34
C TYR A 34 -9.98 -1.69 -5.43
N ASN A 35 -10.34 -2.17 -6.61
CA ASN A 35 -10.75 -1.34 -7.76
C ASN A 35 -9.77 -0.18 -8.00
N CYS A 36 -8.52 -0.55 -8.27
CA CYS A 36 -7.45 0.37 -8.58
C CYS A 36 -7.59 0.93 -9.99
N LYS A 37 -7.09 2.14 -10.19
CA LYS A 37 -6.93 2.76 -11.52
C LYS A 37 -5.66 3.58 -11.54
N THR A 38 -4.94 3.57 -12.65
CA THR A 38 -3.90 4.57 -12.89
C THR A 38 -4.38 5.69 -13.80
N SER A 39 -3.69 6.84 -13.79
CA SER A 39 -4.05 7.98 -14.66
C SER A 39 -3.83 7.71 -16.16
N ASP A 40 -3.01 6.71 -16.48
CA ASP A 40 -2.65 6.21 -17.82
C ASP A 40 -3.31 4.84 -18.11
N HIS A 41 -4.42 4.54 -17.45
CA HIS A 41 -5.19 3.29 -17.58
C HIS A 41 -5.37 2.86 -19.04
N GLY A 42 -5.13 1.56 -19.31
CA GLY A 42 -5.26 0.95 -20.63
C GLY A 42 -4.12 1.22 -21.62
N LEU A 43 -3.09 1.97 -21.23
CA LEU A 43 -1.91 2.24 -22.08
C LEU A 43 -0.72 1.32 -21.78
N VAL A 44 -0.67 0.75 -20.58
CA VAL A 44 0.45 -0.06 -20.06
C VAL A 44 -0.05 -1.14 -19.11
N ASP A 45 0.82 -2.09 -18.76
CA ASP A 45 0.54 -3.06 -17.70
C ASP A 45 0.42 -2.36 -16.35
N GLU A 46 -0.79 -2.36 -15.79
CA GLU A 46 -1.07 -1.65 -14.56
C GLU A 46 -0.57 -2.40 -13.32
N SER A 47 0.17 -1.68 -12.49
CA SER A 47 0.69 -2.22 -11.24
C SER A 47 1.00 -1.12 -10.25
N THR A 48 0.92 -1.44 -8.96
CA THR A 48 1.51 -0.61 -7.91
C THR A 48 2.41 -1.45 -7.04
N LYS A 49 3.55 -0.88 -6.67
CA LYS A 49 4.47 -1.49 -5.73
C LYS A 49 4.35 -0.80 -4.38
N VAL A 50 4.17 -1.58 -3.32
CA VAL A 50 3.96 -1.10 -1.96
C VAL A 50 5.02 -1.68 -1.04
N GLN A 51 5.59 -0.84 -0.18
CA GLN A 51 6.47 -1.24 0.91
C GLN A 51 5.78 -1.00 2.23
N LEU A 52 5.78 -2.00 3.11
CA LEU A 52 5.33 -1.83 4.47
C LEU A 52 6.48 -1.42 5.37
N ILE A 53 6.21 -0.51 6.29
CA ILE A 53 7.21 0.09 7.17
C ILE A 53 6.68 0.00 8.59
N ASN A 54 7.48 -0.62 9.47
CA ASN A 54 7.24 -0.63 10.90
C ASN A 54 7.98 0.56 11.52
N TYR A 55 7.22 1.52 12.04
CA TYR A 55 7.78 2.73 12.61
C TYR A 55 8.43 2.42 13.95
N ASN A 56 9.64 2.93 14.17
CA ASN A 56 10.30 2.82 15.46
C ASN A 56 10.66 4.22 15.98
N TYR A 57 10.26 4.52 17.22
CA TYR A 57 10.49 5.83 17.84
C TYR A 57 11.94 6.05 18.28
N THR A 58 12.68 4.98 18.57
CA THR A 58 14.02 5.05 19.18
C THR A 58 15.12 4.54 18.28
N THR A 59 14.77 3.81 17.22
CA THR A 59 15.71 3.31 16.22
C THR A 59 15.20 3.65 14.81
N PRO A 60 16.02 3.45 13.76
CA PRO A 60 15.54 3.58 12.40
C PRO A 60 14.34 2.66 12.13
N ASN A 61 13.40 3.13 11.30
CA ASN A 61 12.26 2.33 10.86
C ASN A 61 12.73 1.01 10.24
N GLU A 62 11.94 -0.04 10.45
CA GLU A 62 12.16 -1.31 9.79
C GLU A 62 11.40 -1.32 8.45
N TYR A 63 12.14 -1.49 7.37
CA TYR A 63 11.59 -1.56 6.01
C TYR A 63 11.39 -3.03 5.63
N TRP A 64 10.14 -3.41 5.40
CA TRP A 64 9.81 -4.79 5.04
C TRP A 64 9.86 -4.98 3.51
N GLU A 65 9.62 -6.21 3.05
CA GLU A 65 9.69 -6.50 1.61
C GLU A 65 8.66 -5.68 0.83
N GLU A 66 9.00 -5.34 -0.41
CA GLU A 66 8.06 -4.70 -1.33
C GLU A 66 7.17 -5.77 -1.98
N LYS A 67 5.88 -5.49 -2.13
CA LYS A 67 4.94 -6.35 -2.87
C LYS A 67 4.31 -5.58 -4.03
N THR A 68 4.08 -6.30 -5.13
CA THR A 68 3.45 -5.74 -6.34
C THR A 68 1.98 -6.18 -6.39
N PHE A 69 1.09 -5.21 -6.56
CA PHE A 69 -0.35 -5.38 -6.64
C PHE A 69 -0.79 -5.13 -8.09
N THR A 70 -1.49 -6.09 -8.70
CA THR A 70 -1.93 -6.04 -10.11
C THR A 70 -3.41 -6.38 -10.29
N ALA A 71 -3.94 -7.36 -9.56
CA ALA A 71 -5.32 -7.84 -9.70
C ALA A 71 -6.42 -6.78 -9.46
N CYS A 72 -6.15 -5.74 -8.66
CA CYS A 72 -7.11 -4.68 -8.36
C CYS A 72 -7.39 -3.75 -9.56
N PHE A 73 -6.53 -3.73 -10.58
CA PHE A 73 -6.72 -2.91 -11.77
C PHE A 73 -7.76 -3.51 -12.74
N ASP A 74 -8.02 -4.81 -12.65
CA ASP A 74 -9.06 -5.51 -13.42
C ASP A 74 -10.46 -5.43 -12.75
N GLY A 75 -10.68 -4.48 -11.84
CA GLY A 75 -11.94 -4.33 -11.09
C GLY A 75 -12.10 -5.32 -9.92
N GLY A 76 -10.99 -5.87 -9.42
CA GLY A 76 -10.95 -6.85 -8.34
C GLY A 76 -10.25 -6.36 -7.07
N GLN A 77 -9.74 -7.34 -6.33
CA GLN A 77 -8.92 -7.17 -5.12
C GLN A 77 -7.50 -7.65 -5.39
N SER A 78 -6.49 -6.86 -4.99
CA SER A 78 -5.11 -7.32 -4.86
C SER A 78 -4.78 -7.49 -3.39
N HIS A 79 -4.30 -8.68 -3.03
CA HIS A 79 -3.97 -9.06 -1.66
C HIS A 79 -2.46 -9.12 -1.42
N GLY A 80 -2.00 -8.53 -0.32
CA GLY A 80 -0.61 -8.62 0.12
C GLY A 80 -0.50 -8.92 1.61
N GLU A 81 0.08 -10.08 1.95
CA GLU A 81 0.33 -10.49 3.33
C GLU A 81 1.84 -10.50 3.64
N TRP A 82 2.24 -9.88 4.74
CA TRP A 82 3.59 -9.92 5.31
C TRP A 82 3.66 -10.97 6.44
N ALA A 83 3.71 -12.24 6.04
CA ALA A 83 3.63 -13.37 6.96
C ALA A 83 4.71 -13.34 8.05
N GLY A 84 4.31 -13.64 9.29
CA GLY A 84 5.20 -13.67 10.45
C GLY A 84 5.64 -12.30 10.96
N ARG A 85 5.23 -11.21 10.32
CA ARG A 85 5.53 -9.86 10.76
C ARG A 85 4.36 -9.28 11.54
N LYS A 86 4.67 -8.56 12.62
CA LYS A 86 3.73 -7.86 13.50
C LYS A 86 4.40 -6.58 13.97
N GLY A 87 3.60 -5.55 14.25
CA GLY A 87 4.11 -4.30 14.78
C GLY A 87 2.99 -3.36 15.13
N ASP A 88 3.31 -2.45 16.04
CA ASP A 88 2.50 -1.31 16.38
C ASP A 88 2.99 -0.14 15.49
N ASP A 89 2.11 0.75 15.04
CA ASP A 89 2.48 1.90 14.20
C ASP A 89 3.04 1.55 12.79
N LEU A 90 2.40 0.62 12.12
CA LEU A 90 2.70 0.27 10.73
C LEU A 90 2.12 1.28 9.74
N PHE A 91 2.85 1.58 8.67
CA PHE A 91 2.31 2.36 7.55
C PHE A 91 2.91 1.88 6.23
N PHE A 92 2.16 2.01 5.15
CA PHE A 92 2.64 1.63 3.83
C PHE A 92 3.07 2.84 3.01
N GLN A 93 4.00 2.60 2.09
CA GLN A 93 4.46 3.58 1.12
C GLN A 93 4.29 3.05 -0.30
N ILE A 94 3.76 3.89 -1.20
CA ILE A 94 3.76 3.60 -2.64
C ILE A 94 5.18 3.81 -3.18
N LYS A 95 5.79 2.76 -3.71
CA LYS A 95 7.17 2.75 -4.22
C LYS A 95 7.22 2.92 -5.73
N ALA A 96 6.23 2.40 -6.44
CA ALA A 96 6.11 2.57 -7.87
C ALA A 96 4.64 2.52 -8.32
N VAL A 97 4.34 3.22 -9.42
CA VAL A 97 3.09 3.11 -10.17
C VAL A 97 3.46 2.82 -11.62
N ASN A 98 2.98 1.72 -12.19
CA ASN A 98 3.32 1.21 -13.53
C ASN A 98 4.85 1.23 -13.79
N GLY A 99 5.61 0.72 -12.82
CA GLY A 99 7.08 0.70 -12.85
C GLY A 99 7.78 2.04 -12.62
N THR A 100 7.06 3.18 -12.63
CA THR A 100 7.61 4.51 -12.37
C THR A 100 7.83 4.73 -10.88
N THR A 101 9.04 5.08 -10.47
CA THR A 101 9.42 5.39 -9.08
C THR A 101 9.55 6.89 -8.80
N ASN A 102 9.32 7.74 -9.80
CA ASN A 102 9.43 9.19 -9.70
C ASN A 102 8.23 9.79 -8.94
N SER A 103 8.50 10.58 -7.91
CA SER A 103 7.47 11.21 -7.07
C SER A 103 6.92 12.53 -7.65
N GLY A 104 7.63 13.17 -8.59
CA GLY A 104 7.25 14.46 -9.17
C GLY A 104 6.54 14.39 -10.52
N SER A 105 6.63 13.27 -11.24
CA SER A 105 6.01 13.09 -12.56
C SER A 105 5.70 11.61 -12.84
N GLY A 106 4.92 11.35 -13.90
CA GLY A 106 4.49 10.00 -14.29
C GLY A 106 3.05 9.68 -13.89
N PRO A 107 2.66 8.40 -13.91
CA PRO A 107 1.29 7.98 -13.60
C PRO A 107 0.98 8.12 -12.10
N THR A 108 -0.30 8.32 -11.80
CA THR A 108 -0.83 8.32 -10.43
C THR A 108 -1.68 7.09 -10.18
N LEU A 109 -1.82 6.70 -8.91
CA LEU A 109 -2.64 5.60 -8.45
C LEU A 109 -3.89 6.14 -7.74
N SER A 110 -5.05 5.55 -8.05
CA SER A 110 -6.25 5.68 -7.23
C SER A 110 -6.75 4.28 -6.85
N ALA A 111 -7.32 4.15 -5.67
CA ALA A 111 -7.94 2.91 -5.20
C ALA A 111 -9.23 3.27 -4.47
N THR A 112 -10.31 2.56 -4.79
CA THR A 112 -11.64 2.85 -4.22
C THR A 112 -11.71 2.46 -2.75
N ARG A 113 -11.00 1.40 -2.37
CA ARG A 113 -10.84 0.97 -0.99
C ARG A 113 -9.44 0.40 -0.80
N VAL A 114 -8.84 0.72 0.33
CA VAL A 114 -7.62 0.11 0.86
C VAL A 114 -7.94 -0.32 2.27
N HIS A 115 -7.74 -1.60 2.56
CA HIS A 115 -7.99 -2.19 3.86
C HIS A 115 -6.69 -2.77 4.44
N MET A 116 -6.34 -2.38 5.67
CA MET A 116 -5.14 -2.86 6.36
C MET A 116 -5.48 -3.35 7.76
N TRP A 117 -4.98 -4.53 8.14
CA TRP A 117 -5.16 -5.15 9.45
C TRP A 117 -4.05 -6.16 9.76
#